data_AF-A0A8K1CN75-F1
#
_entry.id   AF-A0A8K1CN75-F1
#
_cell.length_a   1.000
_cell.length_b   1.000
_cell.length_c   1.000
_cell.angle_alpha   90.00
_cell.angle_beta   90.00
_cell.angle_gamma   90.00
#
_symmetry.space_group_name_H-M   'P 1'
#
loop_
_entity.id
_entity.type
_entity.pdbx_description
1 polymer ?
#
loop_
_entity_poly.entity_id
_entity_poly.type
_entity_poly.pdbx_seq_one_letter_code
_entity_poly.pdbx_strand_id
1 'polypeptide(L)'
;MATMEMVDSAEAMTTLQRDLRSADDVLRTLKEEIGLFQRSMYKNHSQHRRAAFYKHLQEVKRYMRDLSIVEMEKLFGDARDVVAQLELQDGEHHVSWKALSGDLKVTIDAVLRRFVTFAQGISGVIQAAQKAYKYPLNQRSTAISCPDLEMTCCSLTALCFSPFILARLTLLFKTLLIRAIEGHGGITLIYLNEVTKSNPLRARVTAIQLSGYRIPADAIAVANT
;
A
#
# COMPACT_ATOMS: atom_id res chain seq x y z
N MET A 1 -34.51 19.76 10.33
CA MET A 1 -33.32 20.23 9.60
C MET A 1 -32.05 19.51 10.09
N ALA A 2 -32.13 18.19 10.34
CA ALA A 2 -31.04 17.37 10.92
C ALA A 2 -30.78 16.08 10.10
N THR A 3 -31.42 15.93 8.94
CA THR A 3 -31.35 14.71 8.11
C THR A 3 -30.25 14.78 7.04
N MET A 4 -29.61 15.93 6.84
CA MET A 4 -28.64 16.13 5.76
C MET A 4 -27.18 15.82 6.14
N GLU A 5 -26.84 15.79 7.44
CA GLU A 5 -25.47 15.45 7.90
C GLU A 5 -25.25 13.94 8.12
N MET A 6 -26.31 13.15 8.34
CA MET A 6 -26.16 11.70 8.55
C MET A 6 -25.95 10.90 7.26
N VAL A 7 -26.36 11.44 6.12
CA VAL A 7 -26.23 10.78 4.80
C VAL A 7 -24.75 10.68 4.39
N ASP A 8 -23.91 11.62 4.82
CA ASP A 8 -22.49 11.72 4.41
C ASP A 8 -21.58 10.72 5.14
N SER A 9 -21.85 10.43 6.42
CA SER A 9 -21.01 9.51 7.22
C SER A 9 -21.25 8.04 6.90
N ALA A 10 -22.50 7.65 6.61
CA ALA A 10 -22.84 6.27 6.26
C ALA A 10 -22.32 5.92 4.85
N GLU A 11 -22.45 6.85 3.90
CA GLU A 11 -21.89 6.69 2.55
C GLU A 11 -20.35 6.61 2.59
N ALA A 12 -19.69 7.44 3.40
CA ALA A 12 -18.24 7.37 3.58
C ALA A 12 -17.79 6.03 4.19
N MET A 13 -18.55 5.49 5.16
CA MET A 13 -18.28 4.20 5.77
C MET A 13 -18.38 3.04 4.76
N THR A 14 -19.47 3.00 3.98
CA THR A 14 -19.67 1.97 2.95
C THR A 14 -18.60 2.05 1.86
N THR A 15 -18.20 3.26 1.48
CA THR A 15 -17.11 3.50 0.53
C THR A 15 -15.78 2.98 1.08
N LEU A 16 -15.45 3.29 2.33
CA LEU A 16 -14.23 2.83 2.99
C LEU A 16 -14.18 1.29 3.08
N GLN A 17 -15.29 0.66 3.47
CA GLN A 17 -15.39 -0.80 3.50
C GLN A 17 -15.20 -1.42 2.12
N ARG A 18 -15.82 -0.84 1.07
CA ARG A 18 -15.64 -1.28 -0.32
C ARG A 18 -14.18 -1.15 -0.74
N ASP A 19 -13.53 -0.03 -0.43
CA ASP A 19 -12.15 0.23 -0.81
C ASP A 19 -11.17 -0.72 -0.10
N LEU A 20 -11.39 -0.99 1.19
CA LEU A 20 -10.62 -2.00 1.93
C LEU A 20 -10.85 -3.43 1.43
N ARG A 21 -12.05 -3.77 0.93
CA ARG A 21 -12.32 -5.06 0.28
C ARG A 21 -11.69 -5.16 -1.10
N SER A 22 -11.66 -4.05 -1.86
CA SER A 22 -11.02 -4.02 -3.18
C SER A 22 -9.52 -4.37 -3.13
N ALA A 23 -8.88 -4.19 -1.97
CA ALA A 23 -7.50 -4.60 -1.74
C ALA A 23 -7.27 -6.11 -1.92
N ASP A 24 -8.27 -6.96 -1.65
CA ASP A 24 -8.14 -8.42 -1.75
C ASP A 24 -7.91 -8.85 -3.21
N ASP A 25 -8.63 -8.24 -4.16
CA ASP A 25 -8.45 -8.50 -5.59
C ASP A 25 -7.08 -8.03 -6.09
N VAL A 26 -6.62 -6.88 -5.59
CA VAL A 26 -5.30 -6.34 -5.91
C VAL A 26 -4.19 -7.24 -5.34
N LEU A 27 -4.34 -7.74 -4.11
CA LEU A 27 -3.39 -8.66 -3.46
C LEU A 27 -3.31 -10.01 -4.18
N ARG A 28 -4.46 -10.55 -4.62
CA ARG A 28 -4.51 -11.77 -5.44
C ARG A 28 -3.74 -11.59 -6.74
N THR A 29 -3.99 -10.50 -7.46
CA THR A 29 -3.29 -10.17 -8.71
C THR A 29 -1.79 -9.94 -8.46
N LEU A 30 -1.45 -9.26 -7.35
CA LEU A 30 -0.07 -9.00 -6.95
C LEU A 30 0.70 -10.30 -6.70
N LYS A 31 0.07 -11.30 -6.07
CA LYS A 31 0.67 -12.61 -5.83
C LYS A 31 1.06 -13.31 -7.13
N GLU A 32 0.21 -13.25 -8.15
CA GLU A 32 0.47 -13.81 -9.46
C GLU A 32 1.64 -13.09 -10.16
N GLU A 33 1.64 -11.76 -10.15
CA GLU A 33 2.69 -10.92 -10.73
C GLU A 33 4.04 -11.10 -10.02
N ILE A 34 4.05 -11.25 -8.68
CA ILE A 34 5.25 -11.59 -7.92
C ILE A 34 5.80 -12.95 -8.36
N GLY A 35 4.93 -13.93 -8.60
CA GLY A 35 5.34 -15.22 -9.14
C GLY A 35 5.99 -15.12 -10.53
N LEU A 36 5.41 -14.32 -11.43
CA LEU A 36 5.98 -14.05 -12.75
C LEU A 36 7.34 -13.34 -12.65
N PHE A 37 7.43 -12.35 -11.78
CA PHE A 37 8.66 -11.62 -11.51
C PHE A 37 9.77 -12.53 -10.99
N GLN A 38 9.48 -13.39 -10.01
CA GLN A 38 10.46 -14.32 -9.45
C GLN A 38 10.94 -15.34 -10.48
N ARG A 39 10.04 -15.88 -11.32
CA ARG A 39 10.40 -16.78 -12.42
C ARG A 39 11.27 -16.07 -13.46
N SER A 40 10.95 -14.83 -13.81
CA SER A 40 11.76 -13.99 -14.70
C SER A 40 13.15 -13.76 -14.12
N MET A 41 13.22 -13.39 -12.84
CA MET A 41 14.49 -13.20 -12.13
C MET A 41 15.35 -14.46 -12.13
N TYR A 42 14.76 -15.63 -11.87
CA TYR A 42 15.47 -16.90 -11.86
C TYR A 42 16.09 -17.24 -13.23
N LYS A 43 15.29 -17.15 -14.31
CA LYS A 43 15.76 -17.43 -15.68
C LYS A 43 16.92 -16.53 -16.10
N ASN A 44 16.88 -15.27 -15.67
CA ASN A 44 17.85 -14.25 -16.05
C ASN A 44 19.08 -14.17 -15.12
N HIS A 45 19.14 -15.02 -14.08
CA HIS A 45 20.15 -14.88 -13.03
C HIS A 45 21.58 -15.08 -13.53
N SER A 46 21.85 -16.16 -14.26
CA SER A 46 23.19 -16.49 -14.75
C SER A 46 23.70 -15.49 -15.79
N GLN A 47 22.81 -15.01 -16.67
CA GLN A 47 23.14 -14.09 -17.77
C GLN A 47 23.43 -12.66 -17.28
N HIS A 48 22.69 -12.19 -16.27
CA HIS A 48 22.70 -10.78 -15.87
C HIS A 48 23.20 -10.53 -14.44
N ARG A 49 23.82 -11.53 -13.79
CA ARG A 49 24.28 -11.46 -12.39
C ARG A 49 25.04 -10.18 -12.03
N ARG A 50 25.88 -9.67 -12.94
CA ARG A 50 26.73 -8.48 -12.71
C ARG A 50 26.14 -7.18 -13.25
N ALA A 51 25.03 -7.24 -13.98
CA ALA A 51 24.42 -6.06 -14.57
C ALA A 51 23.81 -5.17 -13.48
N ALA A 52 23.96 -3.85 -13.58
CA ALA A 52 23.48 -2.95 -12.54
C ALA A 52 21.94 -2.90 -12.46
N PHE A 53 21.22 -3.03 -13.58
CA PHE A 53 19.75 -3.18 -13.54
C PHE A 53 19.33 -4.40 -12.71
N TYR A 54 20.06 -5.51 -12.82
CA TYR A 54 19.74 -6.74 -12.12
C TYR A 54 19.94 -6.62 -10.61
N LYS A 55 20.87 -5.75 -10.16
CA LYS A 55 21.00 -5.38 -8.73
C LYS A 55 19.75 -4.66 -8.23
N HIS A 56 19.22 -3.70 -9.00
CA HIS A 56 17.96 -3.03 -8.63
C HIS A 56 16.76 -3.98 -8.63
N LEU A 57 16.72 -4.96 -9.53
CA LEU A 57 15.69 -6.01 -9.49
C LEU A 57 15.81 -6.89 -8.22
N GLN A 58 17.03 -7.17 -7.76
CA GLN A 58 17.24 -7.86 -6.49
C GLN A 58 16.80 -7.03 -5.28
N GLU A 59 16.97 -5.71 -5.33
CA GLU A 59 16.45 -4.78 -4.31
C GLU A 59 14.91 -4.84 -4.27
N VAL A 60 14.24 -4.78 -5.43
CA VAL A 60 12.77 -4.95 -5.53
C VAL A 60 12.35 -6.29 -4.92
N LYS A 61 13.04 -7.40 -5.26
CA LYS A 61 12.78 -8.72 -4.68
C LYS A 61 12.90 -8.73 -3.15
N ARG A 62 13.92 -8.05 -2.61
CA ARG A 62 14.15 -7.95 -1.17
C ARG A 62 13.01 -7.22 -0.48
N TYR A 63 12.64 -6.03 -0.96
CA TYR A 63 11.54 -5.26 -0.38
C TYR A 63 10.21 -6.04 -0.41
N MET A 64 9.90 -6.72 -1.51
CA MET A 64 8.68 -7.53 -1.60
C MET A 64 8.64 -8.69 -0.60
N ARG A 65 9.79 -9.31 -0.33
CA ARG A 65 9.91 -10.35 0.70
C ARG A 65 9.70 -9.77 2.09
N ASP A 66 10.34 -8.63 2.37
CA ASP A 66 10.32 -8.01 3.69
C ASP A 66 8.90 -7.47 4.03
N LEU A 67 8.12 -7.06 3.02
CA LEU A 67 6.71 -6.67 3.17
C LEU A 67 5.72 -7.83 3.35
N SER A 68 6.03 -9.03 2.87
CA SER A 68 5.22 -10.27 2.94
C SER A 68 3.73 -10.13 2.57
N ILE A 69 3.29 -10.77 1.47
CA ILE A 69 1.86 -10.74 1.04
C ILE A 69 0.89 -11.13 2.16
N VAL A 70 1.26 -12.13 2.98
CA VAL A 70 0.43 -12.61 4.09
C VAL A 70 0.19 -11.52 5.14
N GLU A 71 1.22 -10.71 5.43
CA GLU A 71 1.10 -9.59 6.37
C GLU A 71 0.23 -8.46 5.80
N MET A 72 0.25 -8.27 4.47
CA MET A 72 -0.64 -7.32 3.80
C MET A 72 -2.10 -7.77 3.87
N GLU A 73 -2.39 -9.04 3.53
CA GLU A 73 -3.72 -9.63 3.63
C GLU A 73 -4.27 -9.49 5.05
N LYS A 74 -3.44 -9.80 6.06
CA LYS A 74 -3.80 -9.63 7.46
C LYS A 74 -4.06 -8.16 7.82
N LEU A 75 -3.25 -7.22 7.36
CA LEU A 75 -3.44 -5.79 7.64
C LEU A 75 -4.80 -5.30 7.13
N PHE A 76 -5.15 -5.60 5.88
CA PHE A 76 -6.44 -5.20 5.31
C PHE A 76 -7.60 -5.96 5.97
N GLY A 77 -7.41 -7.22 6.37
CA GLY A 77 -8.36 -7.97 7.20
C GLY A 77 -8.64 -7.28 8.54
N ASP A 78 -7.60 -7.05 9.34
CA ASP A 78 -7.72 -6.40 10.65
C ASP A 78 -8.30 -4.98 10.54
N ALA A 79 -7.98 -4.25 9.46
CA ALA A 79 -8.56 -2.94 9.19
C ALA A 79 -10.06 -3.01 8.91
N ARG A 80 -10.53 -4.01 8.16
CA ARG A 80 -11.97 -4.23 7.94
C ARG A 80 -12.67 -4.59 9.24
N ASP A 81 -12.06 -5.41 10.08
CA ASP A 81 -12.63 -5.79 11.38
C ASP A 81 -12.75 -4.59 12.32
N VAL A 82 -11.78 -3.68 12.30
CA VAL A 82 -11.85 -2.40 13.02
C VAL A 82 -12.98 -1.53 12.49
N VAL A 83 -13.10 -1.40 11.16
CA VAL A 83 -14.17 -0.61 10.54
C VAL A 83 -15.55 -1.18 10.86
N ALA A 84 -15.71 -2.50 10.85
CA ALA A 84 -16.96 -3.17 11.23
C ALA A 84 -17.30 -2.97 12.72
N GLN A 85 -16.31 -2.91 13.62
CA GLN A 85 -16.52 -2.61 15.03
C GLN A 85 -16.87 -1.14 15.31
N LEU A 86 -16.54 -0.24 14.37
CA LEU A 86 -16.90 1.19 14.43
C LEU A 86 -18.23 1.50 13.72
N GLU A 87 -18.83 0.52 13.07
CA GLU A 87 -20.14 0.64 12.43
C GLU A 87 -21.25 0.61 13.49
N LEU A 88 -22.16 1.57 13.41
CA LEU A 88 -23.29 1.68 14.35
C LEU A 88 -24.37 0.66 13.99
N GLN A 89 -24.93 -0.01 15.00
CA GLN A 89 -26.10 -0.86 14.78
C GLN A 89 -27.38 -0.02 14.63
N ASP A 90 -28.41 -0.61 14.02
CA ASP A 90 -29.71 0.05 13.83
C ASP A 90 -30.27 0.57 15.17
N GLY A 91 -30.37 1.89 15.28
CA GLY A 91 -30.86 2.58 16.48
C GLY A 91 -29.79 3.14 17.42
N GLU A 92 -28.50 2.87 17.19
CA GLU A 92 -27.39 3.46 17.94
C GLU A 92 -26.97 4.82 17.36
N HIS A 93 -26.72 5.81 18.23
CA HIS A 93 -26.30 7.15 17.80
C HIS A 93 -24.78 7.37 17.81
N HIS A 94 -24.05 6.61 18.63
CA HIS A 94 -22.59 6.63 18.73
C HIS A 94 -22.07 5.38 19.47
N VAL A 95 -20.81 5.02 19.25
CA VAL A 95 -20.16 3.90 19.95
C VAL A 95 -19.80 4.31 21.38
N SER A 96 -20.17 3.54 22.40
CA SER A 96 -19.91 3.92 23.80
C SER A 96 -18.42 4.21 24.10
N TRP A 97 -18.14 5.23 24.93
CA TRP A 97 -16.77 5.57 25.33
C TRP A 97 -16.01 4.40 25.97
N LYS A 98 -16.71 3.52 26.71
CA LYS A 98 -16.11 2.34 27.34
C LYS A 98 -15.54 1.37 26.29
N ALA A 99 -16.22 1.20 25.16
CA ALA A 99 -15.71 0.42 24.04
C ALA A 99 -14.54 1.14 23.35
N LEU A 100 -14.70 2.44 23.04
CA LEU A 100 -13.69 3.26 22.34
C LEU A 100 -12.37 3.46 23.09
N SER A 101 -12.37 3.30 24.42
CA SER A 101 -11.19 3.43 25.28
C SER A 101 -10.61 2.09 25.76
N GLY A 102 -11.28 0.98 25.46
CA GLY A 102 -10.85 -0.37 25.81
C GLY A 102 -10.06 -1.05 24.68
N ASP A 103 -10.33 -2.32 24.46
CA ASP A 103 -9.59 -3.17 23.52
C ASP A 103 -9.64 -2.65 22.08
N LEU A 104 -10.76 -2.05 21.65
CA LEU A 104 -10.90 -1.47 20.32
C LEU A 104 -9.84 -0.39 20.07
N LYS A 105 -9.49 0.42 21.08
CA LYS A 105 -8.42 1.42 20.95
C LYS A 105 -7.08 0.76 20.65
N VAL A 106 -6.75 -0.32 21.36
CA VAL A 106 -5.48 -1.03 21.21
C VAL A 106 -5.37 -1.60 19.80
N THR A 107 -6.46 -2.18 19.29
CA THR A 107 -6.54 -2.69 17.92
C THR A 107 -6.40 -1.58 16.88
N ILE A 108 -7.10 -0.45 17.06
CA ILE A 108 -6.96 0.73 16.18
C ILE A 108 -5.52 1.24 16.16
N ASP A 109 -4.90 1.44 17.33
CA ASP A 109 -3.51 1.89 17.45
C ASP A 109 -2.55 0.93 16.72
N ALA A 110 -2.76 -0.38 16.85
CA ALA A 110 -1.94 -1.39 16.18
C ALA A 110 -2.11 -1.36 14.65
N VAL A 111 -3.35 -1.26 14.16
CA VAL A 111 -3.65 -1.18 12.72
C VAL A 111 -3.06 0.10 12.10
N LEU A 112 -3.22 1.26 12.75
CA LEU A 112 -2.67 2.53 12.26
C LEU A 112 -1.14 2.50 12.16
N ARG A 113 -0.45 1.95 13.18
CA ARG A 113 1.01 1.77 13.13
C ARG A 113 1.45 0.86 11.98
N ARG A 114 0.71 -0.23 11.75
CA ARG A 114 1.01 -1.16 10.66
C ARG A 114 0.77 -0.53 9.29
N PHE A 115 -0.25 0.31 9.13
CA PHE A 115 -0.43 1.10 7.90
C PHE A 115 0.76 2.03 7.64
N VAL A 116 1.30 2.68 8.67
CA VAL A 116 2.51 3.53 8.52
C VAL A 116 3.71 2.72 8.02
N THR A 117 4.00 1.58 8.68
CA THR A 117 5.12 0.71 8.26
C THR A 117 4.90 0.13 6.86
N PHE A 118 3.66 -0.26 6.54
CA PHE A 118 3.28 -0.76 5.22
C PHE A 118 3.47 0.29 4.12
N ALA A 119 3.01 1.53 4.36
CA ALA A 119 3.16 2.63 3.42
C ALA A 119 4.65 2.91 3.13
N GLN A 120 5.49 2.99 4.17
CA GLN A 120 6.94 3.15 4.02
C GLN A 120 7.57 2.03 3.20
N GLY A 121 7.22 0.77 3.51
CA GLY A 121 7.76 -0.38 2.81
C GLY A 121 7.36 -0.39 1.33
N ILE A 122 6.10 -0.09 1.00
CA ILE A 122 5.65 0.01 -0.40
C ILE A 122 6.38 1.14 -1.13
N SER A 123 6.54 2.30 -0.51
CA SER A 123 7.28 3.41 -1.12
C SER A 123 8.71 2.99 -1.49
N GLY A 124 9.37 2.19 -0.64
CA GLY A 124 10.66 1.57 -0.94
C GLY A 124 10.62 0.65 -2.17
N VAL A 125 9.60 -0.20 -2.29
CA VAL A 125 9.40 -1.07 -3.48
C VAL A 125 9.25 -0.23 -4.75
N ILE A 126 8.37 0.77 -4.73
CA ILE A 126 8.06 1.61 -5.90
C ILE A 126 9.31 2.37 -6.35
N GLN A 127 10.05 2.97 -5.42
CA GLN A 127 11.29 3.68 -5.75
C GLN A 127 12.36 2.74 -6.32
N ALA A 128 12.50 1.52 -5.78
CA ALA A 128 13.41 0.52 -6.32
C ALA A 128 12.99 0.07 -7.73
N ALA A 129 11.68 -0.12 -7.96
CA ALA A 129 11.14 -0.48 -9.27
C ALA A 129 11.36 0.62 -10.30
N GLN A 130 11.16 1.90 -9.93
CA GLN A 130 11.44 3.04 -10.79
C GLN A 130 12.93 3.14 -11.17
N LYS A 131 13.85 2.86 -10.22
CA LYS A 131 15.29 2.79 -10.50
C LYS A 131 15.62 1.66 -11.48
N ALA A 132 15.03 0.47 -11.28
CA ALA A 132 15.20 -0.67 -12.18
C ALA A 132 14.68 -0.37 -13.60
N TYR A 133 13.58 0.39 -13.71
CA TYR A 133 12.99 0.79 -15.00
C TYR A 133 13.84 1.81 -15.77
N LYS A 134 14.46 2.79 -15.10
CA LYS A 134 15.25 3.84 -15.75
C LYS A 134 16.57 3.35 -16.37
N TYR A 135 17.14 2.26 -15.86
CA TYR A 135 18.47 1.81 -16.29
C TYR A 135 18.53 1.27 -17.73
N PRO A 136 17.60 0.40 -18.19
CA PRO A 136 17.49 -0.01 -19.59
C PRO A 136 17.41 1.14 -20.60
N LEU A 137 16.69 2.21 -20.24
CA LEU A 137 16.48 3.36 -21.13
C LEU A 137 17.75 4.19 -21.31
N ASN A 138 18.52 4.38 -20.24
CA ASN A 138 19.79 5.12 -20.30
C ASN A 138 20.90 4.35 -21.05
N GLN A 139 20.89 3.01 -21.00
CA GLN A 139 21.78 2.19 -21.82
C GLN A 139 21.39 2.22 -23.31
N ARG A 140 20.10 2.33 -23.64
CA ARG A 140 19.65 2.46 -25.03
C ARG A 140 20.16 3.71 -25.72
N SER A 141 20.28 4.82 -24.98
CA SER A 141 20.84 6.08 -25.47
C SER A 141 22.34 6.02 -25.74
N THR A 142 23.06 5.10 -25.08
CA THR A 142 24.51 4.91 -25.24
C THR A 142 24.87 3.75 -26.17
N ALA A 143 23.92 2.85 -26.46
CA ALA A 143 24.10 1.71 -27.36
C ALA A 143 23.99 2.04 -28.86
N ILE A 144 23.69 3.29 -29.23
CA ILE A 144 23.67 3.74 -30.64
C ILE A 144 25.09 3.72 -31.26
N SER A 145 26.13 3.45 -30.47
CA SER A 145 27.54 3.47 -30.91
C SER A 145 28.23 2.10 -31.02
N CYS A 146 27.54 0.97 -30.81
CA CYS A 146 28.18 -0.36 -30.83
C CYS A 146 27.63 -1.27 -31.98
N PRO A 147 28.46 -1.79 -32.90
CA PRO A 147 28.01 -2.52 -34.09
C PRO A 147 27.83 -4.05 -33.89
N ASP A 148 27.91 -4.58 -32.67
CA ASP A 148 27.85 -6.04 -32.44
C ASP A 148 26.39 -6.51 -32.24
N LEU A 149 25.71 -6.76 -33.36
CA LEU A 149 24.27 -6.99 -33.46
C LEU A 149 23.78 -8.33 -32.85
N GLU A 150 24.65 -9.32 -32.61
CA GLU A 150 24.21 -10.66 -32.15
C GLU A 150 23.98 -10.77 -30.62
N MET A 151 24.67 -9.95 -29.82
CA MET A 151 24.47 -9.86 -28.35
C MET A 151 23.27 -8.97 -27.95
N THR A 152 22.60 -8.39 -28.94
CA THR A 152 21.49 -7.44 -28.76
C THR A 152 20.13 -8.13 -28.75
N CYS A 153 20.00 -9.34 -29.34
CA CYS A 153 18.73 -10.09 -29.37
C CYS A 153 18.40 -10.81 -28.04
N CYS A 154 19.41 -11.30 -27.31
CA CYS A 154 19.21 -11.89 -25.97
C CYS A 154 18.92 -10.82 -24.92
N SER A 155 19.48 -9.61 -25.08
CA SER A 155 19.12 -8.49 -24.24
C SER A 155 17.69 -8.02 -24.53
N LEU A 156 17.22 -8.00 -25.78
CA LEU A 156 15.85 -7.57 -26.12
C LEU A 156 14.73 -8.39 -25.46
N THR A 157 14.84 -9.71 -25.33
CA THR A 157 13.77 -10.53 -24.70
C THR A 157 13.75 -10.43 -23.18
N ALA A 158 14.92 -10.43 -22.54
CA ALA A 158 15.07 -10.18 -21.10
C ALA A 158 14.73 -8.72 -20.71
N LEU A 159 15.11 -7.75 -21.57
CA LEU A 159 14.81 -6.33 -21.45
C LEU A 159 13.35 -6.01 -21.77
N CYS A 160 12.63 -6.80 -22.56
CA CYS A 160 11.22 -6.53 -22.84
C CYS A 160 10.29 -7.09 -21.76
N PHE A 161 10.57 -8.27 -21.19
CA PHE A 161 9.64 -8.91 -20.25
C PHE A 161 9.70 -8.31 -18.84
N SER A 162 10.88 -7.89 -18.38
CA SER A 162 11.05 -7.33 -17.03
C SER A 162 10.37 -5.96 -16.83
N PRO A 163 10.40 -5.01 -17.79
CA PRO A 163 9.75 -3.71 -17.60
C PRO A 163 8.23 -3.76 -17.55
N PHE A 164 7.57 -4.63 -18.32
CA PHE A 164 6.12 -4.79 -18.24
C PHE A 164 5.68 -5.39 -16.89
N ILE A 165 6.37 -6.43 -16.41
CA ILE A 165 6.10 -6.99 -15.08
C ILE A 165 6.36 -5.94 -13.99
N LEU A 166 7.48 -5.21 -14.07
CA LEU A 166 7.78 -4.13 -13.13
C LEU A 166 6.74 -3.01 -13.15
N ALA A 167 6.25 -2.62 -14.33
CA ALA A 167 5.22 -1.59 -14.46
C ALA A 167 3.91 -2.05 -13.81
N ARG A 168 3.48 -3.30 -14.08
CA ARG A 168 2.28 -3.88 -13.44
C ARG A 168 2.45 -4.01 -11.93
N LEU A 169 3.60 -4.51 -11.45
CA LEU A 169 3.91 -4.55 -10.02
C LEU A 169 3.84 -3.15 -9.39
N THR A 170 4.45 -2.15 -10.03
CA THR A 170 4.44 -0.77 -9.54
C THR A 170 3.02 -0.23 -9.46
N LEU A 171 2.19 -0.49 -10.46
CA LEU A 171 0.79 -0.09 -10.47
C LEU A 171 0.02 -0.74 -9.31
N LEU A 172 0.15 -2.06 -9.13
CA LEU A 172 -0.53 -2.80 -8.06
C LEU A 172 -0.09 -2.31 -6.68
N PHE A 173 1.21 -2.12 -6.46
CA PHE A 173 1.75 -1.55 -5.22
C PHE A 173 1.25 -0.13 -4.98
N LYS A 174 1.18 0.71 -6.02
CA LYS A 174 0.64 2.07 -5.91
C LYS A 174 -0.85 2.05 -5.56
N THR A 175 -1.63 1.18 -6.17
CA THR A 175 -3.04 0.99 -5.80
C THR A 175 -3.18 0.57 -4.34
N LEU A 176 -2.39 -0.39 -3.85
CA LEU A 176 -2.39 -0.78 -2.44
C LEU A 176 -1.97 0.34 -1.50
N LEU A 177 -0.98 1.16 -1.91
CA LEU A 177 -0.54 2.32 -1.12
C LEU A 177 -1.67 3.35 -0.98
N ILE A 178 -2.39 3.63 -2.06
CA ILE A 178 -3.56 4.52 -2.04
C ILE A 178 -4.63 3.95 -1.10
N ARG A 179 -4.98 2.66 -1.23
CA ARG A 179 -5.97 2.02 -0.34
C ARG A 179 -5.54 1.99 1.12
N ALA A 180 -4.24 1.87 1.39
CA ALA A 180 -3.71 1.97 2.74
C ALA A 180 -3.78 3.39 3.31
N ILE A 181 -3.52 4.42 2.51
CA ILE A 181 -3.64 5.82 2.92
C ILE A 181 -5.10 6.18 3.19
N GLU A 182 -6.01 5.78 2.30
CA GLU A 182 -7.46 5.95 2.46
C GLU A 182 -7.98 5.18 3.68
N GLY A 183 -7.56 3.91 3.83
CA GLY A 183 -7.86 3.05 4.98
C GLY A 183 -7.44 3.68 6.31
N HIS A 184 -6.17 4.09 6.39
CA HIS A 184 -5.61 4.77 7.54
C HIS A 184 -6.35 6.07 7.87
N GLY A 185 -6.56 6.94 6.87
CA GLY A 185 -7.27 8.21 7.03
C GLY A 185 -8.72 8.01 7.46
N GLY A 186 -9.43 7.09 6.83
CA GLY A 186 -10.82 6.74 7.15
C GLY A 186 -10.98 6.27 8.59
N ILE A 187 -10.20 5.26 9.01
CA ILE A 187 -10.23 4.77 10.40
C ILE A 187 -9.92 5.89 11.40
N THR A 188 -8.91 6.72 11.11
CA THR A 188 -8.52 7.84 11.97
C THR A 188 -9.68 8.84 12.15
N LEU A 189 -10.33 9.23 11.06
CA LEU A 189 -11.42 10.20 11.08
C LEU A 189 -12.68 9.64 11.74
N ILE A 190 -13.05 8.40 11.43
CA ILE A 190 -14.20 7.73 12.05
C ILE A 190 -13.97 7.58 13.55
N TYR A 191 -12.81 7.09 13.97
CA TYR A 191 -12.51 6.93 15.39
C TYR A 191 -12.55 8.28 16.13
N LEU A 192 -11.96 9.33 15.55
CA LEU A 192 -12.00 10.66 16.15
C LEU A 192 -13.44 11.20 16.24
N ASN A 193 -14.26 10.98 15.21
CA ASN A 193 -15.68 11.37 15.19
C ASN A 193 -16.50 10.63 16.26
N GLU A 194 -16.27 9.34 16.45
CA GLU A 194 -16.95 8.58 17.51
C GLU A 194 -16.47 9.01 18.90
N VAL A 195 -15.20 9.36 19.06
CA VAL A 195 -14.68 9.93 20.30
C VAL A 195 -15.26 11.33 20.58
N THR A 196 -15.41 12.20 19.58
CA THR A 196 -16.01 13.54 19.78
C THR A 196 -17.46 13.45 20.20
N LYS A 197 -18.23 12.52 19.64
CA LYS A 197 -19.63 12.28 20.05
C LYS A 197 -19.71 11.70 21.47
N SER A 198 -18.86 10.74 21.80
CA SER A 198 -18.96 9.96 23.04
C SER A 198 -18.31 10.63 24.25
N ASN A 199 -17.20 11.32 24.04
CA ASN A 199 -16.47 12.04 25.09
C ASN A 199 -15.71 13.26 24.52
N PRO A 200 -16.41 14.40 24.35
CA PRO A 200 -15.81 15.61 23.78
C PRO A 200 -14.55 16.10 24.51
N LEU A 201 -14.46 15.88 25.83
CA LEU A 201 -13.32 16.30 26.65
C LEU A 201 -12.03 15.54 26.28
N ARG A 202 -12.16 14.32 25.76
CA ARG A 202 -11.02 13.49 25.34
C ARG A 202 -10.65 13.66 23.87
N ALA A 203 -11.54 14.21 23.05
CA ALA A 203 -11.32 14.38 21.62
C ALA A 203 -10.00 15.08 21.26
N ARG A 204 -9.66 16.18 21.97
CA ARG A 204 -8.41 16.90 21.72
C ARG A 204 -7.17 16.05 21.99
N VAL A 205 -7.18 15.30 23.10
CA VAL A 205 -6.07 14.42 23.47
C VAL A 205 -5.95 13.28 22.46
N THR A 206 -7.08 12.68 22.06
CA THR A 206 -7.11 11.64 21.04
C THR A 206 -6.60 12.14 19.69
N ALA A 207 -6.99 13.34 19.25
CA ALA A 207 -6.46 13.92 18.01
C ALA A 207 -4.93 14.08 18.04
N ILE A 208 -4.37 14.51 19.18
CA ILE A 208 -2.91 14.60 19.36
C ILE A 208 -2.28 13.20 19.31
N GLN A 209 -2.87 12.19 19.94
CA GLN A 209 -2.37 10.81 19.88
C GLN A 209 -2.38 10.28 18.45
N LEU A 210 -3.47 10.50 17.70
CA LEU A 210 -3.62 10.07 16.32
C LEU A 210 -2.61 10.76 15.39
N SER A 211 -2.20 12.00 15.70
CA SER A 211 -1.13 12.67 14.96
C SER A 211 0.22 11.94 15.04
N GLY A 212 0.41 11.12 16.08
CA GLY A 212 1.58 10.23 16.21
C GLY A 212 1.60 9.07 15.20
N TYR A 213 0.49 8.79 14.53
CA TYR A 213 0.39 7.78 13.47
C TYR A 213 0.47 8.39 12.06
N ARG A 214 0.98 9.60 11.94
CA ARG A 214 1.07 10.27 10.63
C ARG A 214 1.89 9.46 9.63
N ILE A 215 1.30 9.17 8.47
CA ILE A 215 2.02 8.59 7.34
C ILE A 215 3.08 9.60 6.85
N PRO A 216 4.34 9.17 6.67
CA PRO A 216 5.42 10.02 6.18
C PRO A 216 5.12 10.69 4.84
N ALA A 217 5.56 11.94 4.68
CA ALA A 217 5.25 12.76 3.52
C ALA A 217 5.86 12.22 2.21
N ASP A 218 7.00 11.55 2.30
CA ASP A 218 7.63 10.84 1.18
C ASP A 218 6.77 9.69 0.66
N ALA A 219 6.12 8.94 1.57
CA ALA A 219 5.22 7.88 1.17
C ALA A 219 3.95 8.41 0.49
N ILE A 220 3.41 9.53 0.99
CA ILE A 220 2.27 10.23 0.37
C ILE A 220 2.65 10.76 -1.02
N ALA A 221 3.86 11.35 -1.16
CA ALA A 221 4.33 11.85 -2.44
C ALA A 221 4.38 10.75 -3.51
N VAL A 222 4.86 9.55 -3.14
CA VAL A 222 4.90 8.38 -4.04
C VAL A 222 3.51 7.94 -4.50
N ALA A 223 2.48 8.07 -3.65
CA ALA A 223 1.10 7.76 -4.03
C ALA A 223 0.55 8.76 -5.07
N ASN A 224 0.98 10.02 -5.02
CA ASN A 224 0.50 11.10 -5.88
C ASN A 224 1.26 11.24 -7.21
N THR A 225 2.46 10.67 -7.32
CA THR A 225 3.29 10.64 -8.55
C THR A 225 3.01 9.40 -9.38
#